data_AF-A0AA42YPJ6-F1
#
_entry.id   AF-A0AA42YPJ6-F1
#
_cell.length_a   1.000
_cell.length_b   1.000
_cell.length_c   1.000
_cell.angle_alpha   90.00
_cell.angle_beta   90.00
_cell.angle_gamma   90.00
#
_symmetry.space_group_name_H-M   'P 1'
#
loop_
_entity.id
_entity.type
_entity.pdbx_description
1 polymer ?
#
loop_
_entity_poly.entity_id
_entity_poly.type
_entity_poly.pdbx_seq_one_letter_code
_entity_poly.pdbx_strand_id
1 'polypeptide(L)'
;MDANLIKNSEDILRIRQTAQKLEAVKGVIGLLFMAAKNHTMYPENHAIYQESLQAVVSRLEPFLKKYGDLRLDVEKDQLLFEDETVYQDDPKRDKLAYPLFRDGIQWMEFQPGIDLWEISELIKILNQYRMLQEEPKGDLVTALWEKDLPHIQYVATDVLWKAETVKDFSFFSLTGDEKQDADGHGVKDTSSRETTGVEETMDDDRQDTAGTSEGKDAGGDMALSAMDRTIWEMTQEELQRLEEMVAEEETQSSTEDVLDVLWLILSTQDEPEDYAIVLDFIKEEFKATLAQGEFQIALDFLASLKKTYQSSRTEKPWARPLLRQFFVDIADPQVLGVVKDVLPSLDKQRADQVGVFRKLFLSLPPVSIAALAPMLMEKLSASLERQLMEIIGSLAKKDTKPLEQLLDRPEEALVKKLVYIIGHINDEKPVQILIRMTNHPSGRVRLEALKALERRNKNMIKELFHLVNDPVLTIRRMMWSHLEQYKNKETGDLILDYLQQKKILYRDDQQILSCFKTLGCCGTPGSIPFLGQTLLGQGWDFSSERSLRRQGAALALLELNAQEARDILKKASKSLLPSVRSAYQKALKDHQ
;
A
#
# COMPACT_ATOMS: atom_id res chain seq x y z
N MET A 1 0.04 -0.16 -63.43
CA MET A 1 0.92 -1.09 -62.68
C MET A 1 1.87 -0.34 -61.75
N ASP A 2 2.11 0.97 -61.95
CA ASP A 2 3.14 1.72 -61.23
C ASP A 2 2.76 2.25 -59.83
N ALA A 3 1.47 2.40 -59.50
CA ALA A 3 1.07 2.89 -58.16
C ALA A 3 1.34 1.86 -57.03
N ASN A 4 1.29 0.55 -57.33
CA ASN A 4 1.59 -0.50 -56.35
C ASN A 4 3.10 -0.74 -56.18
N LEU A 5 3.91 -0.41 -57.21
CA LEU A 5 5.38 -0.51 -57.13
C LEU A 5 5.98 0.65 -56.32
N ILE A 6 5.42 1.85 -56.43
CA ILE A 6 5.86 3.02 -55.63
C ILE A 6 5.50 2.83 -54.15
N LYS A 7 4.29 2.34 -53.84
CA LYS A 7 3.86 2.07 -52.46
C LYS A 7 4.71 0.98 -51.77
N ASN A 8 5.01 -0.11 -52.49
CA ASN A 8 5.92 -1.15 -52.00
C ASN A 8 7.37 -0.62 -51.82
N SER A 9 7.83 0.31 -52.65
CA SER A 9 9.18 0.89 -52.50
C SER A 9 9.30 1.84 -51.30
N GLU A 10 8.25 2.61 -51.00
CA GLU A 10 8.19 3.47 -49.81
C GLU A 10 8.07 2.66 -48.52
N ASP A 11 7.28 1.58 -48.52
CA ASP A 11 7.15 0.67 -47.37
C ASP A 11 8.46 -0.09 -47.12
N ILE A 12 9.18 -0.54 -48.15
CA ILE A 12 10.51 -1.17 -48.01
C ILE A 12 11.56 -0.16 -47.52
N LEU A 13 11.49 1.10 -47.95
CA LEU A 13 12.40 2.15 -47.49
C LEU A 13 12.13 2.51 -46.02
N ARG A 14 10.86 2.57 -45.61
CA ARG A 14 10.43 2.76 -44.21
C ARG A 14 10.88 1.61 -43.33
N ILE A 15 10.66 0.36 -43.74
CA ILE A 15 11.11 -0.83 -43.01
C ILE A 15 12.64 -0.85 -42.87
N ARG A 16 13.40 -0.51 -43.92
CA ARG A 16 14.86 -0.38 -43.83
C ARG A 16 15.30 0.75 -42.90
N GLN A 17 14.59 1.89 -42.91
CA GLN A 17 14.89 3.00 -42.01
C GLN A 17 14.58 2.66 -40.55
N THR A 18 13.47 1.97 -40.26
CA THR A 18 13.13 1.47 -38.93
C THR A 18 14.14 0.42 -38.44
N ALA A 19 14.54 -0.52 -39.30
CA ALA A 19 15.58 -1.50 -38.95
C ALA A 19 16.94 -0.84 -38.67
N GLN A 20 17.35 0.16 -39.46
CA GLN A 20 18.57 0.93 -39.21
C GLN A 20 18.50 1.78 -37.94
N LYS A 21 17.32 2.34 -37.61
CA LYS A 21 17.09 3.04 -36.34
C LYS A 21 17.24 2.07 -35.16
N LEU A 22 16.57 0.92 -35.22
CA LEU A 22 16.62 -0.09 -34.16
C LEU A 22 18.05 -0.60 -33.90
N GLU A 23 18.81 -0.88 -34.95
CA GLU A 23 20.21 -1.33 -34.84
C GLU A 23 21.11 -0.25 -34.23
N ALA A 24 20.87 1.03 -34.57
CA ALA A 24 21.57 2.15 -33.97
C ALA A 24 21.24 2.28 -32.47
N VAL A 25 19.97 2.16 -32.07
CA VAL A 25 19.53 2.20 -30.67
C VAL A 25 20.11 1.03 -29.86
N LYS A 26 20.07 -0.19 -30.40
CA LYS A 26 20.71 -1.37 -29.79
C LYS A 26 22.21 -1.15 -29.55
N GLY A 27 22.89 -0.53 -30.51
CA GLY A 27 24.29 -0.15 -30.38
C GLY A 27 24.56 0.89 -29.30
N VAL A 28 23.70 1.90 -29.17
CA VAL A 28 23.79 2.94 -28.12
C VAL A 28 23.59 2.32 -26.73
N ILE A 29 22.56 1.50 -26.54
CA ILE A 29 22.27 0.85 -25.25
C ILE A 29 23.39 -0.13 -24.87
N GLY A 30 23.93 -0.88 -25.84
CA GLY A 30 25.08 -1.75 -25.61
C GLY A 30 26.33 -0.99 -25.14
N LEU A 31 26.59 0.20 -25.70
CA LEU A 31 27.70 1.05 -25.26
C LEU A 31 27.46 1.67 -23.88
N LEU A 32 26.22 2.10 -23.61
CA LEU A 32 25.83 2.60 -22.28
C LEU A 32 26.04 1.54 -21.21
N PHE A 33 25.67 0.29 -21.51
CA PHE A 33 25.88 -0.84 -20.63
C PHE A 33 27.37 -1.16 -20.41
N MET A 34 28.18 -1.14 -21.47
CA MET A 34 29.63 -1.31 -21.34
C MET A 34 30.26 -0.21 -20.47
N ALA A 35 29.80 1.03 -20.62
CA ALA A 35 30.25 2.15 -19.78
C ALA A 35 29.82 1.97 -18.31
N ALA A 36 28.59 1.47 -18.06
CA ALA A 36 28.14 1.14 -16.71
C ALA A 36 28.96 0.01 -16.06
N LYS A 37 29.35 -1.01 -16.83
CA LYS A 37 30.24 -2.07 -16.36
C LYS A 37 31.66 -1.57 -16.08
N ASN A 38 32.20 -0.71 -16.95
CA ASN A 38 33.53 -0.14 -16.78
C ASN A 38 33.61 0.76 -15.53
N HIS A 39 32.54 1.45 -15.17
CA HIS A 39 32.47 2.21 -13.91
C HIS A 39 32.56 1.32 -12.67
N THR A 40 32.03 0.09 -12.71
CA THR A 40 32.16 -0.86 -11.58
C THR A 40 33.59 -1.40 -11.43
N MET A 41 34.33 -1.49 -12.54
CA MET A 41 35.65 -2.11 -12.59
C MET A 41 36.82 -1.13 -12.45
N TYR A 42 36.62 0.14 -12.83
CA TYR A 42 37.68 1.15 -12.86
C TYR A 42 37.26 2.45 -12.16
N PRO A 43 38.18 3.15 -11.46
CA PRO A 43 37.90 4.45 -10.85
C PRO A 43 37.49 5.53 -11.87
N GLU A 44 36.78 6.57 -11.42
CA GLU A 44 36.21 7.64 -12.27
C GLU A 44 37.24 8.37 -13.15
N ASN A 45 38.52 8.38 -12.75
CA ASN A 45 39.62 9.04 -13.47
C ASN A 45 40.36 8.12 -14.47
N HIS A 46 39.89 6.88 -14.67
CA HIS A 46 40.56 5.91 -15.53
C HIS A 46 40.27 6.16 -17.01
N ALA A 47 41.30 6.11 -17.87
CA ALA A 47 41.20 6.38 -19.31
C ALA A 47 40.11 5.53 -20.01
N ILE A 48 40.03 4.24 -19.66
CA ILE A 48 39.03 3.31 -20.23
C ILE A 48 37.58 3.73 -19.92
N TYR A 49 37.32 4.29 -18.74
CA TYR A 49 35.98 4.76 -18.39
C TYR A 49 35.63 6.04 -19.17
N GLN A 50 36.56 7.00 -19.23
CA GLN A 50 36.37 8.22 -20.02
C GLN A 50 36.20 7.95 -21.52
N GLU A 51 36.97 7.01 -22.08
CA GLU A 51 36.81 6.55 -23.46
C GLU A 51 35.44 5.91 -23.69
N SER A 52 34.94 5.12 -22.72
CA SER A 52 33.61 4.52 -22.83
C SER A 52 32.47 5.54 -22.74
N LEU A 53 32.59 6.59 -21.93
CA LEU A 53 31.64 7.71 -21.89
C LEU A 53 31.64 8.50 -23.20
N GLN A 54 32.83 8.78 -23.74
CA GLN A 54 32.98 9.44 -25.04
C GLN A 54 32.41 8.60 -26.18
N ALA A 55 32.55 7.28 -26.13
CA ALA A 55 31.95 6.37 -27.12
C ALA A 55 30.41 6.42 -27.10
N VAL A 56 29.79 6.56 -25.92
CA VAL A 56 28.33 6.72 -25.79
C VAL A 56 27.87 8.03 -26.41
N VAL A 57 28.47 9.17 -26.02
CA VAL A 57 28.08 10.49 -26.55
C VAL A 57 28.33 10.59 -28.06
N SER A 58 29.48 10.08 -28.54
CA SER A 58 29.82 10.08 -29.98
C SER A 58 28.86 9.24 -30.83
N ARG A 59 28.17 8.26 -30.23
CA ARG A 59 27.16 7.43 -30.90
C ARG A 59 25.75 8.03 -30.77
N LEU A 60 25.46 8.67 -29.65
CA LEU A 60 24.17 9.25 -29.30
C LEU A 60 23.93 10.59 -30.02
N GLU A 61 24.94 11.46 -30.11
CA GLU A 61 24.82 12.76 -30.79
C GLU A 61 24.40 12.67 -32.27
N PRO A 62 25.03 11.83 -33.11
CA PRO A 62 24.62 11.68 -34.51
C PRO A 62 23.23 11.06 -34.66
N PHE A 63 22.82 10.21 -33.70
CA PHE A 63 21.49 9.61 -33.67
C PHE A 63 20.43 10.67 -33.37
N LEU A 64 20.63 11.47 -32.31
CA LEU A 64 19.71 12.53 -31.91
C LEU A 64 19.59 13.64 -32.97
N LYS A 65 20.69 14.00 -33.64
CA LYS A 65 20.68 14.96 -34.76
C LYS A 65 19.91 14.46 -35.99
N LYS A 66 19.85 13.13 -36.21
CA LYS A 66 19.26 12.53 -37.42
C LYS A 66 17.81 12.08 -37.23
N TYR A 67 17.45 11.59 -36.05
CA TYR A 67 16.15 10.96 -35.79
C TYR A 67 15.33 11.64 -34.70
N GLY A 68 15.87 12.66 -34.01
CA GLY A 68 15.21 13.37 -32.92
C GLY A 68 15.40 12.69 -31.57
N ASP A 69 14.46 12.90 -30.66
CA ASP A 69 14.53 12.43 -29.27
C ASP A 69 14.51 10.89 -29.21
N LEU A 70 15.37 10.32 -28.37
CA LEU A 70 15.44 8.88 -28.15
C LEU A 70 14.63 8.51 -26.92
N ARG A 71 13.39 8.06 -27.11
CA ARG A 71 12.53 7.57 -26.03
C ARG A 71 12.62 6.04 -25.89
N LEU A 72 12.92 5.58 -24.68
CA LEU A 72 12.94 4.19 -24.28
C LEU A 72 11.80 3.93 -23.30
N ASP A 73 10.88 3.05 -23.64
CA ASP A 73 9.84 2.59 -22.72
C ASP A 73 10.40 1.42 -21.89
N VAL A 74 10.10 1.41 -20.60
CA VAL A 74 10.65 0.49 -19.60
C VAL A 74 9.59 -0.52 -19.20
N GLU A 75 9.89 -1.80 -19.39
CA GLU A 75 9.09 -2.91 -18.88
C GLU A 75 9.90 -3.78 -17.92
N LYS A 76 9.23 -4.72 -17.24
CA LYS A 76 9.75 -5.50 -16.10
C LYS A 76 11.17 -6.04 -16.30
N ASP A 77 11.44 -6.62 -17.46
CA ASP A 77 12.73 -7.25 -17.78
C ASP A 77 13.25 -6.82 -19.17
N GLN A 78 12.68 -5.77 -19.77
CA GLN A 78 13.03 -5.34 -21.13
C GLN A 78 12.88 -3.82 -21.35
N LEU A 79 13.67 -3.28 -22.28
CA LEU A 79 13.55 -1.91 -22.79
C LEU A 79 13.02 -1.95 -24.22
N LEU A 80 12.04 -1.10 -24.52
CA LEU A 80 11.40 -1.00 -25.82
C LEU A 80 11.69 0.34 -26.48
N PHE A 81 11.80 0.33 -27.80
CA PHE A 81 11.86 1.51 -28.65
C PHE A 81 10.86 1.32 -29.80
N GLU A 82 9.89 2.23 -29.97
CA GLU A 82 8.83 2.12 -30.98
C GLU A 82 8.14 0.72 -30.96
N ASP A 83 7.82 0.20 -29.77
CA ASP A 83 7.23 -1.14 -29.50
C ASP A 83 8.13 -2.37 -29.83
N GLU A 84 9.40 -2.16 -30.16
CA GLU A 84 10.37 -3.24 -30.41
C GLU A 84 11.40 -3.38 -29.28
N THR A 85 11.66 -4.61 -28.84
CA THR A 85 12.64 -4.90 -27.78
C THR A 85 14.06 -4.56 -28.24
N VAL A 86 14.66 -3.57 -27.58
CA VAL A 86 16.04 -3.14 -27.79
C VAL A 86 17.01 -3.75 -26.78
N TYR A 87 16.51 -4.13 -25.60
CA TYR A 87 17.31 -4.78 -24.57
C TYR A 87 16.45 -5.70 -23.70
N GLN A 88 17.03 -6.81 -23.25
CA GLN A 88 16.37 -7.78 -22.36
C GLN A 88 17.35 -8.20 -21.27
N ASP A 89 16.91 -8.19 -20.02
CA ASP A 89 17.70 -8.56 -18.85
C ASP A 89 18.01 -10.08 -18.84
N ASP A 90 19.24 -10.46 -18.49
CA ASP A 90 19.63 -11.86 -18.29
C ASP A 90 19.49 -12.21 -16.79
N PRO A 91 18.66 -13.21 -16.42
CA PRO A 91 18.40 -13.57 -15.03
C PRO A 91 19.64 -13.99 -14.22
N LYS A 92 20.77 -14.33 -14.86
CA LYS A 92 21.98 -14.82 -14.18
C LYS A 92 23.14 -13.83 -14.13
N ARG A 93 23.11 -12.75 -14.92
CA ARG A 93 24.30 -11.90 -15.11
C ARG A 93 24.06 -10.41 -14.93
N ASP A 94 23.01 -9.84 -15.51
CA ASP A 94 22.86 -8.38 -15.58
C ASP A 94 21.38 -7.96 -15.66
N LYS A 95 20.99 -7.02 -14.78
CA LYS A 95 19.63 -6.45 -14.69
C LYS A 95 19.69 -4.92 -14.80
N LEU A 96 19.27 -4.38 -15.92
CA LEU A 96 19.24 -2.93 -16.20
C LEU A 96 17.81 -2.42 -16.35
N ALA A 97 16.92 -3.18 -16.98
CA ALA A 97 15.51 -2.82 -17.12
C ALA A 97 14.78 -2.97 -15.78
N TYR A 98 15.08 -4.03 -15.02
CA TYR A 98 14.40 -4.32 -13.77
C TYR A 98 14.56 -3.23 -12.69
N PRO A 99 15.75 -2.63 -12.43
CA PRO A 99 15.85 -1.53 -11.47
C PRO A 99 15.04 -0.29 -11.89
N LEU A 100 15.03 0.05 -13.19
CA LEU A 100 14.24 1.16 -13.70
C LEU A 100 12.72 0.91 -13.54
N PHE A 101 12.28 -0.32 -13.82
CA PHE A 101 10.89 -0.73 -13.65
C PHE A 101 10.48 -0.81 -12.17
N ARG A 102 11.33 -1.39 -11.31
CA ARG A 102 11.11 -1.50 -9.84
C ARG A 102 10.84 -0.14 -9.23
N ASP A 103 11.61 0.85 -9.66
CA ASP A 103 11.57 2.22 -9.13
C ASP A 103 10.52 3.09 -9.87
N GLY A 104 9.72 2.48 -10.76
CA GLY A 104 8.50 3.08 -11.31
C GLY A 104 8.70 3.96 -12.54
N ILE A 105 9.86 3.91 -13.21
CA ILE A 105 10.11 4.62 -14.48
C ILE A 105 9.33 3.92 -15.59
N GLN A 106 8.42 4.65 -16.24
CA GLN A 106 7.67 4.16 -17.41
C GLN A 106 8.46 4.33 -18.69
N TRP A 107 9.14 5.48 -18.84
CA TRP A 107 9.96 5.77 -19.99
C TRP A 107 11.02 6.80 -19.66
N MET A 108 12.11 6.75 -20.43
CA MET A 108 13.25 7.67 -20.35
C MET A 108 13.56 8.17 -21.76
N GLU A 109 13.73 9.48 -21.90
CA GLU A 109 13.95 10.17 -23.17
C GLU A 109 15.25 10.97 -23.13
N PHE A 110 16.10 10.76 -24.14
CA PHE A 110 17.33 11.51 -24.34
C PHE A 110 17.11 12.59 -25.41
N GLN A 111 17.43 13.84 -25.08
CA GLN A 111 17.25 15.00 -25.94
C GLN A 111 18.57 15.47 -26.59
N PRO A 112 18.51 16.14 -27.75
CA PRO A 112 19.68 16.74 -28.40
C PRO A 112 20.39 17.73 -27.47
N GLY A 113 21.73 17.63 -27.40
CA GLY A 113 22.55 18.51 -26.55
C GLY A 113 23.17 17.83 -25.34
N ILE A 114 23.02 16.51 -25.21
CA ILE A 114 23.52 15.75 -24.08
C ILE A 114 25.04 15.82 -23.89
N ASP A 115 25.46 16.16 -22.68
CA ASP A 115 26.87 16.30 -22.30
C ASP A 115 27.44 15.03 -21.65
N LEU A 116 28.77 14.89 -21.66
CA LEU A 116 29.48 13.77 -21.04
C LEU A 116 29.21 13.63 -19.54
N TRP A 117 29.00 14.74 -18.83
CA TRP A 117 28.75 14.72 -17.39
C TRP A 117 27.36 14.15 -17.06
N GLU A 118 26.35 14.39 -17.91
CA GLU A 118 24.99 13.86 -17.73
C GLU A 118 24.97 12.33 -17.86
N ILE A 119 25.68 11.80 -18.86
CA ILE A 119 25.84 10.34 -19.04
C ILE A 119 26.63 9.72 -17.89
N SER A 120 27.67 10.43 -17.40
CA SER A 120 28.44 9.96 -16.24
C SER A 120 27.57 9.87 -14.98
N GLU A 121 26.78 10.89 -14.68
CA GLU A 121 25.88 10.89 -13.52
C GLU A 121 24.76 9.86 -13.68
N LEU A 122 24.17 9.70 -14.87
CA LEU A 122 23.19 8.65 -15.14
C LEU A 122 23.78 7.26 -14.85
N ILE A 123 25.01 6.98 -15.30
CA ILE A 123 25.68 5.70 -15.05
C ILE A 123 25.98 5.50 -13.56
N LYS A 124 26.37 6.55 -12.83
CA LYS A 124 26.59 6.49 -11.39
C LYS A 124 25.31 6.11 -10.66
N ILE A 125 24.20 6.76 -10.99
CA ILE A 125 22.88 6.48 -10.41
C ILE A 125 22.46 5.04 -10.73
N LEU A 126 22.52 4.63 -12.00
CA LEU A 126 22.18 3.27 -12.41
C LEU A 126 23.01 2.21 -11.68
N ASN A 127 24.30 2.46 -11.43
CA ASN A 127 25.18 1.52 -10.72
C ASN A 127 24.97 1.52 -9.20
N GLN A 128 24.70 2.68 -8.58
CA GLN A 128 24.40 2.77 -7.15
C GLN A 128 23.14 2.00 -6.77
N TYR A 129 22.13 2.00 -7.64
CA TYR A 129 20.84 1.34 -7.42
C TYR A 129 20.72 -0.03 -8.11
N ARG A 130 21.82 -0.55 -8.69
CA ARG A 130 21.89 -1.84 -9.40
C ARG A 130 21.82 -3.05 -8.49
N MET A 131 22.35 -2.93 -7.27
CA MET A 131 22.37 -3.98 -6.25
C MET A 131 21.74 -3.43 -4.97
N LEU A 132 20.90 -4.23 -4.30
CA LEU A 132 20.40 -3.92 -2.96
C LEU A 132 21.59 -3.80 -2.00
N GLN A 133 22.04 -2.58 -1.73
CA GLN A 133 22.88 -2.34 -0.56
C GLN A 133 21.99 -2.26 0.68
N GLU A 134 22.50 -2.77 1.80
CA GLU A 134 21.79 -2.96 3.08
C GLU A 134 21.23 -1.66 3.69
N GLU A 135 21.55 -0.50 3.11
CA GLU A 135 20.95 0.80 3.42
C GLU A 135 20.72 1.61 2.13
N PRO A 136 19.49 1.68 1.59
CA PRO A 136 19.20 2.56 0.46
C PRO A 136 19.14 4.01 0.96
N LYS A 137 20.06 4.86 0.48
CA LYS A 137 20.04 6.32 0.70
C LYS A 137 18.92 7.04 -0.08
N GLY A 138 18.05 6.31 -0.76
CA GLY A 138 16.97 6.86 -1.58
C GLY A 138 16.46 5.85 -2.59
N ASP A 139 15.57 6.29 -3.45
CA ASP A 139 15.07 5.56 -4.64
C ASP A 139 15.79 6.11 -5.90
N LEU A 140 15.97 5.31 -6.95
CA LEU A 140 16.62 5.70 -8.21
C LEU A 140 15.92 6.91 -8.83
N VAL A 141 14.59 6.97 -8.79
CA VAL A 141 13.80 8.12 -9.25
C VAL A 141 14.12 9.37 -8.43
N THR A 142 14.29 9.22 -7.12
CA THR A 142 14.66 10.36 -6.25
C THR A 142 16.07 10.84 -6.57
N ALA A 143 17.01 9.94 -6.85
CA ALA A 143 18.37 10.30 -7.24
C ALA A 143 18.44 10.97 -8.62
N LEU A 144 17.63 10.53 -9.58
CA LEU A 144 17.48 11.22 -10.88
C LEU A 144 16.86 12.61 -10.71
N TRP A 145 15.89 12.74 -9.79
CA TRP A 145 15.22 14.02 -9.49
C TRP A 145 16.17 15.02 -8.81
N GLU A 146 16.96 14.59 -7.82
CA GLU A 146 17.92 15.45 -7.12
C GLU A 146 19.03 16.01 -8.03
N LYS A 147 19.33 15.30 -9.11
CA LYS A 147 20.43 15.63 -10.03
C LYS A 147 20.04 16.54 -11.19
N ASP A 148 18.74 16.67 -11.48
CA ASP A 148 18.15 17.61 -12.45
C ASP A 148 18.91 17.64 -13.79
N LEU A 149 18.95 16.51 -14.50
CA LEU A 149 19.67 16.34 -15.76
C LEU A 149 18.95 17.08 -16.90
N PRO A 150 19.55 18.11 -17.53
CA PRO A 150 18.86 18.97 -18.51
C PRO A 150 18.35 18.26 -19.78
N HIS A 151 19.07 17.26 -20.28
CA HIS A 151 18.78 16.59 -21.55
C HIS A 151 18.32 15.13 -21.38
N ILE A 152 18.01 14.70 -20.16
CA ILE A 152 17.46 13.38 -19.87
C ILE A 152 16.11 13.58 -19.17
N GLN A 153 15.03 13.37 -19.92
CA GLN A 153 13.68 13.38 -19.37
C GLN A 153 13.26 11.97 -19.00
N TYR A 154 12.43 11.85 -17.98
CA TYR A 154 11.85 10.58 -17.61
C TYR A 154 10.47 10.82 -17.01
N VAL A 155 9.59 9.84 -17.17
CA VAL A 155 8.34 9.80 -16.42
C VAL A 155 8.39 8.60 -15.51
N ALA A 156 8.47 8.91 -14.22
CA ALA A 156 8.13 7.97 -13.18
C ALA A 156 6.63 8.08 -12.90
N THR A 157 5.97 6.94 -12.73
CA THR A 157 4.64 6.96 -12.12
C THR A 157 4.85 7.18 -10.63
N ASP A 158 4.04 8.04 -10.00
CA ASP A 158 3.79 7.94 -8.56
C ASP A 158 3.07 6.60 -8.31
N VAL A 159 3.78 5.46 -8.37
CA VAL A 159 3.24 4.15 -8.00
C VAL A 159 3.25 4.01 -6.48
N LEU A 160 2.58 4.95 -5.80
CA LEU A 160 1.63 4.50 -4.80
C LEU A 160 0.38 4.03 -5.56
N TRP A 161 0.31 2.72 -5.83
CA TRP A 161 -0.92 1.95 -6.07
C TRP A 161 -1.64 2.04 -7.43
N LYS A 162 -1.00 1.67 -8.55
CA LYS A 162 -1.78 1.42 -9.78
C LYS A 162 -1.45 0.19 -10.64
N ALA A 163 -0.58 -0.70 -10.21
CA ALA A 163 -0.39 -1.97 -10.93
C ALA A 163 -0.29 -3.15 -9.97
N GLU A 164 -1.40 -3.48 -9.32
CA GLU A 164 -1.85 -4.87 -9.28
C GLU A 164 -3.37 -4.87 -9.20
N THR A 165 -3.95 -5.80 -9.93
CA THR A 165 -5.33 -5.84 -10.39
C THR A 165 -6.37 -5.73 -9.28
N VAL A 166 -7.47 -5.07 -9.63
CA VAL A 166 -8.78 -5.17 -8.98
C VAL A 166 -9.10 -6.65 -8.77
N LYS A 167 -8.81 -7.17 -7.57
CA LYS A 167 -9.49 -8.36 -7.08
C LYS A 167 -10.79 -7.89 -6.45
N ASP A 168 -11.85 -8.13 -7.19
CA ASP A 168 -13.24 -8.08 -6.77
C ASP A 168 -13.38 -8.61 -5.33
N PHE A 169 -13.83 -7.74 -4.42
CA PHE A 169 -13.89 -8.00 -2.98
C PHE A 169 -15.14 -8.79 -2.56
N SER A 170 -15.85 -9.39 -3.50
CA SER A 170 -16.99 -10.28 -3.26
C SER A 170 -16.60 -11.71 -2.86
N PHE A 171 -15.32 -12.09 -2.96
CA PHE A 171 -14.87 -13.47 -2.70
C PHE A 171 -14.68 -13.83 -1.21
N PHE A 172 -14.66 -12.85 -0.30
CA PHE A 172 -14.53 -13.10 1.15
C PHE A 172 -15.85 -12.83 1.88
N SER A 173 -16.93 -13.43 1.39
CA SER A 173 -18.06 -13.74 2.26
C SER A 173 -17.68 -14.99 3.03
N LEU A 174 -17.36 -14.85 4.32
CA LEU A 174 -17.33 -15.96 5.27
C LEU A 174 -18.77 -16.45 5.46
N THR A 175 -19.27 -17.23 4.50
CA THR A 175 -20.40 -18.12 4.75
C THR A 175 -19.84 -19.33 5.48
N GLY A 176 -20.22 -19.46 6.74
CA GLY A 176 -19.92 -20.64 7.53
C GLY A 176 -20.55 -21.87 6.88
N ASP A 177 -19.73 -22.91 6.71
CA ASP A 177 -20.22 -24.26 6.49
C ASP A 177 -20.97 -24.70 7.75
N GLU A 178 -22.29 -24.62 7.69
CA GLU A 178 -23.16 -25.47 8.51
C GLU A 178 -23.24 -26.85 7.87
N LYS A 179 -23.11 -27.85 8.74
CA LYS A 179 -23.07 -29.27 8.44
C LYS A 179 -24.27 -29.75 7.63
N GLN A 180 -23.99 -30.75 6.81
CA GLN A 180 -24.97 -31.75 6.37
C GLN A 180 -25.68 -32.36 7.58
N ASP A 181 -27.01 -32.46 7.52
CA ASP A 181 -27.76 -33.51 8.19
C ASP A 181 -28.89 -34.01 7.28
N ALA A 182 -29.17 -35.29 7.47
CA ALA A 182 -29.88 -36.23 6.63
C ALA A 182 -31.40 -36.02 6.43
N ASP A 183 -31.86 -36.40 5.23
CA ASP A 183 -33.10 -37.15 4.99
C ASP A 183 -32.65 -38.56 4.56
N GLY A 184 -33.18 -39.72 4.95
CA GLY A 184 -34.35 -40.08 5.73
C GLY A 184 -34.76 -41.51 5.31
N HIS A 185 -34.91 -42.43 6.28
CA HIS A 185 -35.59 -43.75 6.23
C HIS A 185 -34.99 -44.85 5.32
N GLY A 186 -34.88 -46.14 5.67
CA GLY A 186 -35.21 -47.01 6.82
C GLY A 186 -34.47 -48.36 6.56
N VAL A 187 -34.35 -49.37 7.42
CA VAL A 187 -35.31 -50.10 8.26
C VAL A 187 -34.47 -51.18 9.01
N LYS A 188 -34.72 -51.36 10.33
CA LYS A 188 -34.77 -52.60 11.18
C LYS A 188 -33.79 -53.78 10.93
N ASP A 189 -33.36 -54.60 11.90
CA ASP A 189 -33.78 -54.91 13.27
C ASP A 189 -32.73 -55.89 13.89
N THR A 190 -32.75 -56.05 15.23
CA THR A 190 -32.35 -57.25 16.03
C THR A 190 -30.85 -57.61 16.17
N SER A 191 -30.27 -57.98 17.32
CA SER A 191 -30.79 -58.40 18.64
C SER A 191 -29.67 -58.52 19.72
N SER A 192 -29.99 -58.08 20.96
CA SER A 192 -29.77 -58.71 22.29
C SER A 192 -28.38 -59.23 22.76
N ARG A 193 -27.81 -58.66 23.84
CA ARG A 193 -27.76 -59.10 25.28
C ARG A 193 -26.52 -59.96 25.63
N GLU A 194 -25.62 -59.44 26.50
CA GLU A 194 -25.44 -59.74 27.96
C GLU A 194 -24.80 -61.13 28.22
N THR A 195 -23.91 -61.44 29.17
CA THR A 195 -23.15 -60.82 30.28
C THR A 195 -22.27 -61.93 30.95
N THR A 196 -21.15 -61.55 31.60
CA THR A 196 -20.63 -62.04 32.93
C THR A 196 -19.98 -63.42 33.18
N GLY A 197 -18.95 -63.38 34.06
CA GLY A 197 -18.42 -64.42 34.99
C GLY A 197 -16.88 -64.53 34.89
N VAL A 198 -15.97 -64.14 35.81
CA VAL A 198 -15.74 -64.21 37.29
C VAL A 198 -15.11 -65.54 37.79
N GLU A 199 -14.02 -65.37 38.59
CA GLU A 199 -13.30 -66.26 39.54
C GLU A 199 -12.37 -67.37 38.97
N GLU A 200 -11.07 -67.53 39.34
CA GLU A 200 -10.26 -67.66 40.58
C GLU A 200 -10.03 -69.11 41.11
N THR A 201 -8.74 -69.47 41.25
CA THR A 201 -8.07 -70.48 42.14
C THR A 201 -7.98 -71.99 41.82
N MET A 202 -6.72 -72.49 41.89
CA MET A 202 -6.14 -73.72 42.52
C MET A 202 -6.75 -75.13 42.19
N ASP A 203 -6.07 -76.29 42.17
CA ASP A 203 -4.82 -76.78 42.77
C ASP A 203 -4.43 -78.15 42.15
N ASP A 204 -3.13 -78.46 42.21
CA ASP A 204 -2.51 -79.76 42.61
C ASP A 204 -2.60 -81.03 41.74
N ASP A 205 -1.44 -81.63 41.41
CA ASP A 205 -1.13 -83.02 41.79
C ASP A 205 0.34 -83.42 41.57
N ARG A 206 0.80 -84.29 42.47
CA ARG A 206 2.19 -84.60 42.85
C ARG A 206 2.74 -85.90 42.24
N GLN A 207 4.08 -86.02 42.40
CA GLN A 207 4.87 -87.24 42.75
C GLN A 207 5.31 -88.20 41.62
N ASP A 208 6.64 -88.31 41.40
CA ASP A 208 7.57 -89.39 41.87
C ASP A 208 7.65 -90.56 40.86
N THR A 209 8.74 -91.22 40.47
CA THR A 209 10.09 -91.47 41.02
C THR A 209 10.98 -92.19 39.98
N ALA A 210 12.30 -92.15 40.22
CA ALA A 210 13.37 -93.14 39.89
C ALA A 210 13.73 -93.39 38.41
N GLY A 211 14.98 -93.39 37.96
CA GLY A 211 16.31 -93.41 38.57
C GLY A 211 17.24 -94.26 37.68
N THR A 212 18.51 -93.90 37.50
CA THR A 212 19.73 -94.74 37.40
C THR A 212 20.94 -93.86 37.00
N SER A 213 22.10 -94.21 37.57
CA SER A 213 23.47 -93.64 37.53
C SER A 213 24.03 -93.32 36.13
N GLU A 214 25.12 -92.56 35.91
CA GLU A 214 26.45 -92.42 36.54
C GLU A 214 26.97 -90.99 36.21
N GLY A 215 27.69 -90.24 37.08
CA GLY A 215 29.15 -90.35 37.21
C GLY A 215 29.93 -89.14 36.62
N LYS A 216 30.26 -88.17 37.51
CA LYS A 216 31.43 -87.23 37.52
C LYS A 216 31.61 -86.08 36.50
N ASP A 217 31.63 -84.88 37.10
CA ASP A 217 32.56 -83.74 36.94
C ASP A 217 32.88 -83.17 35.54
N ALA A 218 32.29 -82.00 35.26
CA ALA A 218 32.95 -80.72 34.90
C ALA A 218 32.01 -79.89 34.01
N GLY A 219 31.44 -78.80 34.54
CA GLY A 219 30.57 -77.92 33.75
C GLY A 219 29.86 -76.85 34.57
N GLY A 220 30.59 -76.14 35.42
CA GLY A 220 30.06 -75.04 36.23
C GLY A 220 30.56 -73.68 35.73
N ASP A 221 30.39 -73.37 34.44
CA ASP A 221 30.67 -72.03 33.91
C ASP A 221 29.95 -71.78 32.58
N MET A 222 28.61 -71.77 32.55
CA MET A 222 27.87 -71.28 31.36
C MET A 222 26.37 -70.99 31.54
N ALA A 223 25.94 -70.37 32.65
CA ALA A 223 24.51 -70.08 32.86
C ALA A 223 24.17 -68.58 33.03
N LEU A 224 25.08 -67.65 32.72
CA LEU A 224 24.80 -66.20 32.80
C LEU A 224 25.27 -65.37 31.58
N SER A 225 25.66 -66.01 30.46
CA SER A 225 26.18 -65.27 29.28
C SER A 225 25.20 -65.11 28.12
N ALA A 226 23.91 -65.40 28.29
CA ALA A 226 22.94 -65.31 27.20
C ALA A 226 21.54 -64.85 27.66
N MET A 227 21.48 -63.87 28.58
CA MET A 227 20.32 -62.96 28.53
C MET A 227 20.53 -62.10 27.28
N ASP A 228 19.77 -62.48 26.25
CA ASP A 228 19.69 -61.86 24.93
C ASP A 228 19.86 -60.33 25.00
N ARG A 229 21.01 -59.85 24.50
CA ARG A 229 21.23 -58.42 24.22
C ARG A 229 20.19 -57.85 23.24
N THR A 230 19.53 -58.73 22.49
CA THR A 230 18.42 -58.48 21.57
C THR A 230 17.13 -57.99 22.25
N ILE A 231 16.97 -58.13 23.57
CA ILE A 231 15.81 -57.55 24.29
C ILE A 231 16.00 -56.04 24.54
N TRP A 232 17.24 -55.55 24.46
CA TRP A 232 17.59 -54.13 24.63
C TRP A 232 17.96 -53.42 23.32
N GLU A 233 17.92 -54.14 22.20
CA GLU A 233 18.13 -53.56 20.87
C GLU A 233 16.77 -53.11 20.35
N MET A 234 16.49 -51.80 20.47
CA MET A 234 15.31 -51.19 19.86
C MET A 234 15.24 -51.60 18.40
N THR A 235 14.13 -52.22 18.02
CA THR A 235 13.88 -52.59 16.63
C THR A 235 13.73 -51.33 15.79
N GLN A 236 14.05 -51.43 14.50
CA GLN A 236 13.97 -50.30 13.58
C GLN A 236 12.54 -49.75 13.46
N GLU A 237 11.53 -50.58 13.73
CA GLU A 237 10.11 -50.22 13.81
C GLU A 237 9.77 -49.45 15.09
N GLU A 238 10.35 -49.81 16.23
CA GLU A 238 10.20 -49.06 17.49
C GLU A 238 10.88 -47.69 17.42
N LEU A 239 12.03 -47.62 16.74
CA LEU A 239 12.76 -46.37 16.52
C LEU A 239 11.98 -45.43 15.61
N GLN A 240 11.36 -45.94 14.53
CA GLN A 240 10.44 -45.17 13.69
C GLN A 240 9.19 -44.70 14.44
N ARG A 241 8.59 -45.56 15.28
CA ARG A 241 7.47 -45.15 16.15
C ARG A 241 7.87 -44.07 17.14
N LEU A 242 9.06 -44.16 17.74
CA LEU A 242 9.57 -43.15 18.66
C LEU A 242 9.88 -41.84 17.93
N GLU A 243 10.43 -41.90 16.72
CA GLU A 243 10.61 -40.71 15.87
C GLU A 243 9.25 -40.09 15.49
N GLU A 244 8.23 -40.89 15.18
CA GLU A 244 6.86 -40.40 14.96
C GLU A 244 6.26 -39.77 16.22
N MET A 245 6.39 -40.40 17.39
CA MET A 245 5.88 -39.86 18.67
C MET A 245 6.60 -38.57 19.07
N VAL A 246 7.92 -38.49 18.86
CA VAL A 246 8.71 -37.27 19.11
C VAL A 246 8.33 -36.18 18.11
N ALA A 247 8.14 -36.50 16.83
CA ALA A 247 7.68 -35.54 15.84
C ALA A 247 6.25 -35.05 16.11
N GLU A 248 5.35 -35.93 16.59
CA GLU A 248 4.01 -35.56 17.02
C GLU A 248 4.06 -34.59 18.22
N GLU A 249 4.82 -34.90 19.27
CA GLU A 249 5.01 -34.01 20.43
C GLU A 249 5.73 -32.68 20.08
N GLU A 250 6.76 -32.71 19.22
CA GLU A 250 7.46 -31.50 18.77
C GLU A 250 6.58 -30.60 17.87
N THR A 251 5.59 -31.18 17.19
CA THR A 251 4.61 -30.42 16.40
C THR A 251 3.38 -30.02 17.20
N GLN A 252 3.15 -30.63 18.36
CA GLN A 252 2.06 -30.29 19.27
C GLN A 252 2.42 -29.01 20.02
N SER A 253 1.60 -27.97 19.84
CA SER A 253 1.82 -26.69 20.50
C SER A 253 1.49 -26.83 21.99
N SER A 254 2.51 -26.94 22.84
CA SER A 254 2.40 -26.95 24.32
C SER A 254 1.67 -25.74 24.91
N THR A 255 1.35 -24.74 24.09
CA THR A 255 0.54 -23.59 24.49
C THR A 255 -0.90 -23.94 24.86
N GLU A 256 -1.54 -24.93 24.22
CA GLU A 256 -2.90 -25.35 24.60
C GLU A 256 -2.93 -25.93 26.02
N ASP A 257 -1.97 -26.79 26.38
CA ASP A 257 -1.88 -27.39 27.71
C ASP A 257 -1.61 -26.34 28.81
N VAL A 258 -0.71 -25.39 28.53
CA VAL A 258 -0.43 -24.27 29.46
C VAL A 258 -1.67 -23.41 29.67
N LEU A 259 -2.45 -23.18 28.60
CA LEU A 259 -3.66 -22.39 28.64
C LEU A 259 -4.79 -23.08 29.39
N ASP A 260 -4.89 -24.41 29.27
CA ASP A 260 -5.84 -25.22 30.03
C ASP A 260 -5.52 -25.20 31.53
N VAL A 261 -4.23 -25.25 31.90
CA VAL A 261 -3.79 -25.08 33.29
C VAL A 261 -4.10 -23.66 33.80
N LEU A 262 -3.79 -22.62 33.03
CA LEU A 262 -4.13 -21.24 33.39
C LEU A 262 -5.63 -21.04 33.56
N TRP A 263 -6.44 -21.66 32.70
CA TRP A 263 -7.89 -21.62 32.83
C TRP A 263 -8.39 -22.38 34.05
N LEU A 264 -7.82 -23.55 34.34
CA LEU A 264 -8.13 -24.29 35.57
C LEU A 264 -7.84 -23.42 36.80
N ILE A 265 -6.68 -22.76 36.83
CA ILE A 265 -6.30 -21.82 37.89
C ILE A 265 -7.35 -20.70 38.01
N LEU A 266 -7.72 -20.06 36.90
CA LEU A 266 -8.75 -19.00 36.87
C LEU A 266 -10.12 -19.50 37.35
N SER A 267 -10.53 -20.72 36.95
CA SER A 267 -11.83 -21.29 37.31
C SER A 267 -11.93 -21.63 38.81
N THR A 268 -10.80 -21.96 39.42
CA THR A 268 -10.67 -22.31 40.85
C THR A 268 -10.75 -21.07 41.76
N GLN A 269 -10.52 -19.85 41.25
CA GLN A 269 -10.57 -18.64 42.07
C GLN A 269 -12.01 -18.21 42.37
N ASP A 270 -12.37 -18.11 43.65
CA ASP A 270 -13.70 -17.68 44.11
C ASP A 270 -13.80 -16.18 44.39
N GLU A 271 -12.67 -15.51 44.61
CA GLU A 271 -12.59 -14.08 44.87
C GLU A 271 -12.17 -13.29 43.61
N PRO A 272 -12.77 -12.11 43.37
CA PRO A 272 -12.46 -11.30 42.20
C PRO A 272 -11.04 -10.69 42.25
N GLU A 273 -10.49 -10.48 43.45
CA GLU A 273 -9.13 -9.94 43.63
C GLU A 273 -8.08 -10.94 43.17
N ASP A 274 -8.17 -12.18 43.62
CA ASP A 274 -7.29 -13.27 43.19
C ASP A 274 -7.41 -13.55 41.69
N TYR A 275 -8.64 -13.49 41.16
CA TYR A 275 -8.88 -13.61 39.72
C TYR A 275 -8.16 -12.50 38.93
N ALA A 276 -8.19 -11.26 39.42
CA ALA A 276 -7.50 -10.13 38.80
C ALA A 276 -5.98 -10.29 38.85
N ILE A 277 -5.41 -10.82 39.93
CA ILE A 277 -3.96 -11.08 40.06
C ILE A 277 -3.50 -12.08 38.98
N VAL A 278 -4.27 -13.15 38.75
CA VAL A 278 -3.94 -14.13 37.71
C VAL A 278 -4.04 -13.50 36.32
N LEU A 279 -5.03 -12.65 36.07
CA LEU A 279 -5.13 -11.91 34.81
C LEU A 279 -3.95 -10.94 34.60
N ASP A 280 -3.50 -10.25 35.64
CA ASP A 280 -2.33 -9.37 35.57
C ASP A 280 -1.04 -10.15 35.27
N PHE A 281 -0.87 -11.35 35.86
CA PHE A 281 0.22 -12.24 35.51
C PHE A 281 0.19 -12.63 34.02
N ILE A 282 -0.98 -13.07 33.53
CA ILE A 282 -1.18 -13.43 32.12
C ILE A 282 -0.90 -12.24 31.19
N LYS A 283 -1.27 -11.02 31.60
CA LYS A 283 -1.00 -9.79 30.84
C LYS A 283 0.50 -9.54 30.68
N GLU A 284 1.29 -9.68 31.74
CA GLU A 284 2.74 -9.49 31.67
C GLU A 284 3.42 -10.60 30.86
N GLU A 285 2.96 -11.85 30.95
CA GLU A 285 3.46 -12.94 30.10
C GLU A 285 3.12 -12.72 28.62
N PHE A 286 1.91 -12.25 28.29
CA PHE A 286 1.56 -11.88 26.93
C PHE A 286 2.46 -10.77 26.39
N LYS A 287 2.74 -9.74 27.21
CA LYS A 287 3.68 -8.66 26.88
C LYS A 287 5.10 -9.19 26.66
N ALA A 288 5.59 -10.08 27.51
CA ALA A 288 6.91 -10.70 27.35
C ALA A 288 7.01 -11.51 26.05
N THR A 289 5.95 -12.25 25.71
CA THR A 289 5.84 -13.03 24.46
C THR A 289 5.90 -12.10 23.23
N LEU A 290 5.21 -10.96 23.26
CA LEU A 290 5.29 -9.95 22.20
C LEU A 290 6.69 -9.34 22.09
N ALA A 291 7.36 -9.07 23.22
CA ALA A 291 8.71 -8.51 23.24
C ALA A 291 9.76 -9.49 22.68
N GLN A 292 9.52 -10.79 22.76
CA GLN A 292 10.35 -11.83 22.15
C GLN A 292 10.08 -12.01 20.65
N GLY A 293 8.99 -11.44 20.13
CA GLY A 293 8.58 -11.61 18.73
C GLY A 293 7.93 -12.94 18.41
N GLU A 294 7.44 -13.66 19.43
CA GLU A 294 6.74 -14.93 19.27
C GLU A 294 5.24 -14.69 18.98
N PHE A 295 4.96 -14.11 17.81
CA PHE A 295 3.60 -13.71 17.41
C PHE A 295 2.64 -14.88 17.24
N GLN A 296 3.14 -16.08 16.94
CA GLN A 296 2.33 -17.29 16.82
C GLN A 296 1.79 -17.72 18.18
N ILE A 297 2.66 -17.80 19.19
CA ILE A 297 2.27 -18.10 20.57
C ILE A 297 1.25 -17.07 21.08
N ALA A 298 1.51 -15.78 20.84
CA ALA A 298 0.57 -14.71 21.21
C ALA A 298 -0.80 -14.85 20.51
N LEU A 299 -0.83 -15.32 19.25
CA LEU A 299 -2.05 -15.50 18.49
C LEU A 299 -2.86 -16.69 19.01
N ASP A 300 -2.19 -17.81 19.26
CA ASP A 300 -2.79 -19.04 19.79
C ASP A 300 -3.34 -18.77 21.19
N PHE A 301 -2.61 -18.03 22.02
CA PHE A 301 -3.07 -17.51 23.31
C PHE A 301 -4.40 -16.74 23.18
N LEU A 302 -4.49 -15.76 22.26
CA LEU A 302 -5.72 -14.99 22.06
C LEU A 302 -6.87 -15.82 21.51
N ALA A 303 -6.58 -16.80 20.65
CA ALA A 303 -7.58 -17.69 20.07
C ALA A 303 -8.21 -18.59 21.15
N SER A 304 -7.37 -19.21 21.97
CA SER A 304 -7.81 -20.04 23.10
C SER A 304 -8.56 -19.22 24.14
N LEU A 305 -8.07 -18.03 24.51
CA LEU A 305 -8.77 -17.16 25.46
C LEU A 305 -10.18 -16.78 24.96
N LYS A 306 -10.34 -16.53 23.65
CA LYS A 306 -11.66 -16.26 23.05
C LYS A 306 -12.55 -17.49 23.02
N LYS A 307 -12.03 -18.64 22.62
CA LYS A 307 -12.75 -19.92 22.60
C LYS A 307 -13.28 -20.24 23.99
N THR A 308 -12.46 -20.05 25.01
CA THR A 308 -12.82 -20.24 26.41
C THR A 308 -13.81 -19.19 26.90
N TYR A 309 -13.66 -17.91 26.55
CA TYR A 309 -14.67 -16.88 26.85
C TYR A 309 -16.04 -17.18 26.22
N GLN A 310 -16.07 -17.74 25.01
CA GLN A 310 -17.31 -18.10 24.31
C GLN A 310 -17.93 -19.41 24.82
N SER A 311 -17.09 -20.39 25.18
CA SER A 311 -17.52 -21.72 25.65
C SER A 311 -17.88 -21.72 27.13
N SER A 312 -17.27 -20.81 27.90
CA SER A 312 -17.65 -20.60 29.29
C SER A 312 -19.04 -19.96 29.37
N ARG A 313 -20.03 -20.80 29.66
CA ARG A 313 -21.12 -20.40 30.56
C ARG A 313 -20.47 -20.00 31.88
N THR A 314 -19.89 -18.80 31.94
CA THR A 314 -19.20 -18.29 33.13
C THR A 314 -20.20 -18.37 34.28
N GLU A 315 -20.02 -19.34 35.18
CA GLU A 315 -20.92 -19.58 36.32
C GLU A 315 -20.91 -18.37 37.26
N LYS A 316 -19.80 -17.61 37.25
CA LYS A 316 -19.53 -16.41 38.04
C LYS A 316 -19.85 -15.13 37.23
N PRO A 317 -20.91 -14.38 37.57
CA PRO A 317 -21.32 -13.17 36.84
C PRO A 317 -20.26 -12.05 36.84
N TRP A 318 -19.44 -11.98 37.90
CA TRP A 318 -18.40 -10.97 38.08
C TRP A 318 -17.13 -11.23 37.26
N ALA A 319 -16.89 -12.44 36.76
CA ALA A 319 -15.69 -12.75 35.98
C ALA A 319 -15.75 -12.18 34.55
N ARG A 320 -16.95 -12.08 33.96
CA ARG A 320 -17.18 -11.53 32.62
C ARG A 320 -16.69 -10.09 32.42
N PRO A 321 -17.03 -9.12 33.30
CA PRO A 321 -16.51 -7.76 33.16
C PRO A 321 -14.99 -7.70 33.32
N LEU A 322 -14.39 -8.50 34.21
CA LEU A 322 -12.93 -8.58 34.37
C LEU A 322 -12.24 -9.10 33.11
N LEU A 323 -12.75 -10.18 32.50
CA LEU A 323 -12.22 -10.69 31.23
C LEU A 323 -12.38 -9.68 30.07
N ARG A 324 -13.50 -8.95 30.03
CA ARG A 324 -13.70 -7.89 29.03
C ARG A 324 -12.68 -6.77 29.21
N GLN A 325 -12.43 -6.36 30.46
CA GLN A 325 -11.44 -5.36 30.78
C GLN A 325 -10.03 -5.84 30.41
N PHE A 326 -9.70 -7.10 30.70
CA PHE A 326 -8.44 -7.71 30.30
C PHE A 326 -8.15 -7.60 28.80
N PHE A 327 -9.14 -7.87 27.92
CA PHE A 327 -8.96 -7.68 26.47
C PHE A 327 -8.64 -6.23 26.08
N VAL A 328 -9.14 -5.26 26.83
CA VAL A 328 -8.80 -3.83 26.65
C VAL A 328 -7.39 -3.56 27.16
N ASP A 329 -7.01 -4.12 28.31
CA ASP A 329 -5.72 -3.90 28.96
C ASP A 329 -4.54 -4.49 28.18
N ILE A 330 -4.70 -5.67 27.55
CA ILE A 330 -3.68 -6.25 26.65
C ILE A 330 -3.53 -5.47 25.35
N ALA A 331 -4.54 -4.67 24.99
CA ALA A 331 -4.55 -3.80 23.81
C ALA A 331 -4.04 -2.37 24.13
N ASP A 332 -3.66 -2.10 25.36
CA ASP A 332 -3.16 -0.80 25.81
C ASP A 332 -1.76 -0.50 25.21
N PRO A 333 -1.45 0.77 24.88
CA PRO A 333 -0.10 1.24 24.58
C PRO A 333 1.03 0.72 25.49
N GLN A 334 0.78 0.47 26.78
CA GLN A 334 1.79 -0.07 27.71
C GLN A 334 2.20 -1.51 27.39
N VAL A 335 1.24 -2.32 26.91
CA VAL A 335 1.47 -3.73 26.56
C VAL A 335 1.98 -3.82 25.14
N LEU A 336 1.25 -3.23 24.20
CA LEU A 336 1.60 -3.30 22.77
C LEU A 336 2.84 -2.45 22.42
N GLY A 337 3.24 -1.52 23.27
CA GLY A 337 4.42 -0.67 23.04
C GLY A 337 5.70 -1.44 22.80
N VAL A 338 5.87 -2.62 23.42
CA VAL A 338 7.04 -3.50 23.25
C VAL A 338 7.21 -4.01 21.82
N VAL A 339 6.12 -4.05 21.04
CA VAL A 339 6.14 -4.50 19.65
C VAL A 339 7.04 -3.59 18.81
N LYS A 340 7.16 -2.30 19.16
CA LYS A 340 8.01 -1.32 18.46
C LYS A 340 9.46 -1.80 18.34
N ASP A 341 9.98 -2.44 19.38
CA ASP A 341 11.37 -2.90 19.42
C ASP A 341 11.60 -4.11 18.50
N VAL A 342 10.53 -4.85 18.17
CA VAL A 342 10.56 -6.08 17.37
C VAL A 342 10.20 -5.83 15.89
N LEU A 343 9.55 -4.69 15.57
CA LEU A 343 9.19 -4.33 14.18
C LEU A 343 10.40 -4.37 13.21
N PRO A 344 11.62 -3.89 13.56
CA PRO A 344 12.76 -3.95 12.66
C PRO A 344 13.23 -5.38 12.34
N SER A 345 13.11 -6.32 13.29
CA SER A 345 13.47 -7.73 13.07
C SER A 345 12.49 -8.47 12.17
N LEU A 346 11.19 -8.16 12.29
CA LEU A 346 10.15 -8.67 11.38
C LEU A 346 10.42 -8.30 9.92
N ASP A 347 10.98 -7.10 9.72
CA ASP A 347 11.21 -6.55 8.39
C ASP A 347 12.34 -7.24 7.61
N LYS A 348 13.36 -7.74 8.33
CA LYS A 348 14.60 -8.26 7.72
C LYS A 348 14.62 -9.78 7.51
N GLN A 349 13.92 -10.55 8.34
CA GLN A 349 14.21 -12.00 8.47
C GLN A 349 12.99 -12.94 8.45
N ARG A 350 11.75 -12.44 8.51
CA ARG A 350 10.56 -13.27 8.83
C ARG A 350 9.32 -12.92 7.99
N ALA A 351 9.42 -13.03 6.66
CA ALA A 351 8.32 -12.75 5.74
C ALA A 351 7.10 -13.69 5.94
N ASP A 352 7.35 -14.91 6.40
CA ASP A 352 6.38 -15.92 6.82
C ASP A 352 5.56 -15.47 8.05
N GLN A 353 6.17 -14.76 8.99
CA GLN A 353 5.50 -14.27 10.20
C GLN A 353 4.61 -13.05 9.95
N VAL A 354 4.70 -12.38 8.80
CA VAL A 354 3.84 -11.22 8.46
C VAL A 354 2.36 -11.61 8.45
N GLY A 355 2.03 -12.83 8.00
CA GLY A 355 0.67 -13.34 8.03
C GLY A 355 0.14 -13.55 9.45
N VAL A 356 0.99 -14.06 10.34
CA VAL A 356 0.67 -14.29 11.76
C VAL A 356 0.51 -12.96 12.49
N PHE A 357 1.44 -12.03 12.28
CA PHE A 357 1.38 -10.66 12.77
C PHE A 357 0.03 -10.01 12.42
N ARG A 358 -0.36 -10.07 11.14
CA ARG A 358 -1.66 -9.52 10.71
C ARG A 358 -2.84 -10.17 11.44
N LYS A 359 -2.88 -11.50 11.54
CA LYS A 359 -3.96 -12.22 12.24
C LYS A 359 -4.03 -11.83 13.71
N LEU A 360 -2.90 -11.74 14.39
CA LEU A 360 -2.78 -11.36 15.80
C LEU A 360 -3.44 -10.00 16.06
N PHE A 361 -2.99 -8.95 15.38
CA PHE A 361 -3.48 -7.59 15.65
C PHE A 361 -4.91 -7.36 15.16
N LEU A 362 -5.38 -8.06 14.11
CA LEU A 362 -6.79 -8.02 13.71
C LEU A 362 -7.72 -8.70 14.73
N SER A 363 -7.17 -9.58 15.55
CA SER A 363 -7.90 -10.26 16.61
C SER A 363 -8.10 -9.37 17.85
N LEU A 364 -7.29 -8.33 18.04
CA LEU A 364 -7.41 -7.40 19.16
C LEU A 364 -8.63 -6.45 19.02
N PRO A 365 -9.12 -5.88 20.12
CA PRO A 365 -10.20 -4.88 20.08
C PRO A 365 -9.75 -3.57 19.41
N PRO A 366 -10.69 -2.75 18.88
CA PRO A 366 -10.36 -1.49 18.20
C PRO A 366 -9.60 -0.47 19.04
N VAL A 367 -9.65 -0.57 20.38
CA VAL A 367 -8.89 0.29 21.28
C VAL A 367 -7.37 0.21 21.03
N SER A 368 -6.90 -0.92 20.49
CA SER A 368 -5.49 -1.14 20.10
C SER A 368 -4.98 -0.15 19.06
N ILE A 369 -5.87 0.52 18.30
CA ILE A 369 -5.48 1.60 17.38
C ILE A 369 -4.66 2.68 18.11
N ALA A 370 -4.98 2.99 19.37
CA ALA A 370 -4.26 3.97 20.17
C ALA A 370 -2.78 3.62 20.38
N ALA A 371 -2.45 2.33 20.41
CA ALA A 371 -1.09 1.81 20.53
C ALA A 371 -0.41 1.64 19.16
N LEU A 372 -1.15 1.12 18.18
CA LEU A 372 -0.64 0.75 16.86
C LEU A 372 -0.36 1.98 15.97
N ALA A 373 -1.23 2.99 15.98
CA ALA A 373 -1.09 4.15 15.12
C ALA A 373 0.22 4.92 15.36
N PRO A 374 0.66 5.20 16.61
CA PRO A 374 1.97 5.81 16.86
C PRO A 374 3.16 5.02 16.30
N MET A 375 3.03 3.71 16.09
CA MET A 375 4.11 2.88 15.50
C MET A 375 4.34 3.19 14.02
N LEU A 376 3.37 3.81 13.33
CA LEU A 376 3.56 4.31 11.95
C LEU A 376 4.61 5.43 11.85
N MET A 377 5.04 5.99 12.97
CA MET A 377 6.10 7.01 13.01
C MET A 377 7.50 6.40 13.09
N GLU A 378 7.62 5.09 13.31
CA GLU A 378 8.89 4.38 13.30
C GLU A 378 9.39 4.18 11.86
N LYS A 379 10.69 3.87 11.71
CA LYS A 379 11.28 3.53 10.41
C LYS A 379 10.92 2.09 10.03
N LEU A 380 9.82 1.93 9.29
CA LEU A 380 9.33 0.64 8.80
C LEU A 380 9.59 0.49 7.30
N SER A 381 9.72 -0.73 6.77
CA SER A 381 9.60 -0.92 5.32
C SER A 381 8.20 -0.56 4.82
N ALA A 382 8.12 -0.29 3.51
CA ALA A 382 6.86 -0.05 2.82
C ALA A 382 5.86 -1.22 2.98
N SER A 383 6.35 -2.47 3.08
CA SER A 383 5.49 -3.64 3.24
C SER A 383 4.85 -3.67 4.63
N LEU A 384 5.66 -3.51 5.68
CA LEU A 384 5.20 -3.55 7.06
C LEU A 384 4.34 -2.34 7.42
N GLU A 385 4.74 -1.14 6.94
CA GLU A 385 3.93 0.07 7.09
C GLU A 385 2.54 -0.13 6.49
N ARG A 386 2.44 -0.66 5.26
CA ARG A 386 1.15 -0.99 4.64
C ARG A 386 0.33 -1.97 5.47
N GLN A 387 0.93 -3.06 5.94
CA GLN A 387 0.23 -4.05 6.76
C GLN A 387 -0.35 -3.40 8.03
N LEU A 388 0.44 -2.56 8.70
CA LEU A 388 0.00 -1.84 9.89
C LEU A 388 -1.15 -0.85 9.57
N MET A 389 -1.06 -0.11 8.46
CA MET A 389 -2.14 0.76 8.01
C MET A 389 -3.43 -0.01 7.68
N GLU A 390 -3.33 -1.18 7.06
CA GLU A 390 -4.47 -2.05 6.77
C GLU A 390 -5.12 -2.63 8.04
N ILE A 391 -4.30 -3.02 9.03
CA ILE A 391 -4.77 -3.47 10.34
C ILE A 391 -5.54 -2.34 11.03
N ILE A 392 -4.95 -1.15 11.12
CA ILE A 392 -5.59 0.02 11.73
C ILE A 392 -6.89 0.37 11.00
N GLY A 393 -6.90 0.38 9.66
CA GLY A 393 -8.11 0.62 8.87
C GLY A 393 -9.21 -0.43 9.10
N SER A 394 -8.83 -1.69 9.24
CA SER A 394 -9.76 -2.79 9.52
C SER A 394 -10.34 -2.73 10.93
N LEU A 395 -9.54 -2.31 11.91
CA LEU A 395 -10.00 -2.07 13.28
C LEU A 395 -10.91 -0.82 13.35
N ALA A 396 -10.56 0.23 12.62
CA ALA A 396 -11.32 1.48 12.57
C ALA A 396 -12.70 1.30 11.89
N LYS A 397 -12.84 0.35 10.96
CA LYS A 397 -14.15 -0.08 10.42
C LYS A 397 -15.09 -0.59 11.51
N LYS A 398 -14.57 -1.23 12.56
CA LYS A 398 -15.37 -1.74 13.69
C LYS A 398 -15.74 -0.61 14.66
N ASP A 399 -14.78 0.25 14.99
CA ASP A 399 -15.00 1.45 15.81
C ASP A 399 -14.00 2.55 15.40
N THR A 400 -14.53 3.69 14.94
CA THR A 400 -13.72 4.83 14.48
C THR A 400 -13.23 5.71 15.64
N LYS A 401 -13.83 5.62 16.83
CA LYS A 401 -13.54 6.53 17.95
C LYS A 401 -12.06 6.56 18.37
N PRO A 402 -11.35 5.43 18.52
CA PRO A 402 -9.95 5.46 18.92
C PRO A 402 -9.08 6.17 17.88
N LEU A 403 -9.42 6.03 16.59
CA LEU A 403 -8.72 6.71 15.50
C LEU A 403 -9.03 8.21 15.49
N GLU A 404 -10.29 8.60 15.68
CA GLU A 404 -10.72 10.00 15.76
C GLU A 404 -10.01 10.77 16.87
N GLN A 405 -9.84 10.16 18.05
CA GLN A 405 -9.12 10.76 19.19
C GLN A 405 -7.65 11.09 18.86
N LEU A 406 -7.04 10.34 17.93
CA LEU A 406 -5.66 10.58 17.50
C LEU A 406 -5.53 11.71 16.48
N LEU A 407 -6.63 12.16 15.86
CA LEU A 407 -6.60 13.25 14.88
C LEU A 407 -6.40 14.62 15.51
N ASP A 408 -6.65 14.75 16.82
CA ASP A 408 -6.50 16.00 17.56
C ASP A 408 -5.06 16.18 18.11
N ARG A 409 -4.16 15.24 17.81
CA ARG A 409 -2.76 15.28 18.23
C ARG A 409 -1.91 16.27 17.41
N PRO A 410 -0.82 16.80 17.99
CA PRO A 410 0.03 17.78 17.30
C PRO A 410 0.91 17.17 16.19
N GLU A 411 1.10 15.83 16.16
CA GLU A 411 2.00 15.20 15.19
C GLU A 411 1.41 15.16 13.77
N GLU A 412 1.65 16.22 12.98
CA GLU A 412 1.07 16.37 11.63
C GLU A 412 1.33 15.18 10.69
N ALA A 413 2.51 14.56 10.80
CA ALA A 413 2.88 13.41 9.98
C ALA A 413 2.02 12.18 10.30
N LEU A 414 1.74 11.94 11.58
CA LEU A 414 0.84 10.86 12.02
C LEU A 414 -0.59 11.17 11.58
N VAL A 415 -1.07 12.38 11.84
CA VAL A 415 -2.43 12.81 11.43
C VAL A 415 -2.63 12.65 9.93
N LYS A 416 -1.64 13.00 9.09
CA LYS A 416 -1.69 12.77 7.64
C LYS A 416 -1.88 11.28 7.31
N LYS A 417 -1.10 10.38 7.92
CA LYS A 417 -1.24 8.92 7.71
C LYS A 417 -2.61 8.40 8.17
N LEU A 418 -3.12 8.90 9.28
CA LEU A 418 -4.45 8.55 9.77
C LEU A 418 -5.55 9.03 8.82
N VAL A 419 -5.47 10.25 8.30
CA VAL A 419 -6.41 10.76 7.28
C VAL A 419 -6.37 9.92 6.01
N TYR A 420 -5.18 9.49 5.58
CA TYR A 420 -5.06 8.54 4.46
C TYR A 420 -5.82 7.24 4.76
N ILE A 421 -5.66 6.65 5.96
CA ILE A 421 -6.36 5.43 6.37
C ILE A 421 -7.88 5.63 6.35
N ILE A 422 -8.39 6.72 6.96
CA ILE A 422 -9.83 7.07 6.95
C ILE A 422 -10.35 7.18 5.52
N GLY A 423 -9.54 7.73 4.61
CA GLY A 423 -9.85 7.85 3.19
C GLY A 423 -10.27 6.52 2.55
N HIS A 424 -9.71 5.41 3.01
CA HIS A 424 -9.96 4.05 2.48
C HIS A 424 -11.06 3.27 3.22
N ILE A 425 -11.73 3.90 4.20
CA ILE A 425 -12.86 3.31 4.92
C ILE A 425 -14.18 3.69 4.22
N ASN A 426 -14.86 2.71 3.62
CA ASN A 426 -16.09 2.90 2.83
C ASN A 426 -17.36 3.06 3.70
N ASP A 427 -17.39 4.08 4.54
CA ASP A 427 -18.56 4.45 5.37
C ASP A 427 -18.85 5.96 5.31
N GLU A 428 -20.06 6.38 5.72
CA GLU A 428 -20.47 7.79 5.77
C GLU A 428 -19.78 8.59 6.89
N LYS A 429 -19.54 7.98 8.06
CA LYS A 429 -18.84 8.64 9.19
C LYS A 429 -17.43 9.13 8.80
N PRO A 430 -16.56 8.31 8.18
CA PRO A 430 -15.30 8.76 7.58
C PRO A 430 -15.42 10.01 6.72
N VAL A 431 -16.48 10.18 5.92
CA VAL A 431 -16.65 11.35 5.06
C VAL A 431 -16.76 12.63 5.90
N GLN A 432 -17.56 12.61 6.96
CA GLN A 432 -17.71 13.78 7.85
C GLN A 432 -16.40 14.14 8.53
N ILE A 433 -15.62 13.13 8.94
CA ILE A 433 -14.29 13.34 9.51
C ILE A 433 -13.36 13.98 8.47
N LEU A 434 -13.32 13.46 7.23
CA LEU A 434 -12.49 14.01 6.16
C LEU A 434 -12.86 15.46 5.85
N ILE A 435 -14.17 15.81 5.81
CA ILE A 435 -14.62 17.21 5.66
C ILE A 435 -14.05 18.08 6.80
N ARG A 436 -14.11 17.63 8.06
CA ARG A 436 -13.50 18.34 9.19
C ARG A 436 -12.01 18.56 8.97
N MET A 437 -11.30 17.54 8.48
CA MET A 437 -9.84 17.60 8.24
C MET A 437 -9.43 18.53 7.10
N THR A 438 -10.36 18.92 6.21
CA THR A 438 -10.11 19.99 5.23
C THR A 438 -9.92 21.37 5.86
N ASN A 439 -10.24 21.55 7.14
CA ASN A 439 -10.00 22.79 7.89
C ASN A 439 -8.78 22.72 8.83
N HIS A 440 -7.98 21.65 8.74
CA HIS A 440 -6.83 21.44 9.63
C HIS A 440 -5.73 22.51 9.44
N PRO A 441 -5.00 22.95 10.49
CA PRO A 441 -3.94 23.96 10.37
C PRO A 441 -2.83 23.56 9.39
N SER A 442 -2.44 22.28 9.37
CA SER A 442 -1.44 21.77 8.43
C SER A 442 -2.00 21.59 7.02
N GLY A 443 -1.36 22.26 6.04
CA GLY A 443 -1.72 22.12 4.62
C GLY A 443 -1.50 20.71 4.06
N ARG A 444 -0.57 19.92 4.64
CA ARG A 444 -0.35 18.52 4.22
C ARG A 444 -1.55 17.64 4.56
N VAL A 445 -2.16 17.87 5.73
CA VAL A 445 -3.34 17.16 6.20
C VAL A 445 -4.58 17.55 5.39
N ARG A 446 -4.77 18.86 5.13
CA ARG A 446 -5.88 19.34 4.27
C ARG A 446 -5.81 18.76 2.87
N LEU A 447 -4.62 18.71 2.27
CA LEU A 447 -4.42 18.11 0.95
C LEU A 447 -4.75 16.61 0.94
N GLU A 448 -4.34 15.86 1.96
CA GLU A 448 -4.66 14.44 2.06
C GLU A 448 -6.17 14.20 2.24
N ALA A 449 -6.83 15.03 3.06
CA ALA A 449 -8.27 14.98 3.24
C ALA A 449 -9.01 15.25 1.92
N LEU A 450 -8.59 16.26 1.16
CA LEU A 450 -9.17 16.58 -0.15
C LEU A 450 -8.99 15.43 -1.15
N LYS A 451 -7.77 14.87 -1.26
CA LYS A 451 -7.50 13.69 -2.10
C LYS A 451 -8.38 12.50 -1.74
N ALA A 452 -8.60 12.28 -0.43
CA ALA A 452 -9.44 11.20 0.05
C ALA A 452 -10.93 11.40 -0.29
N LEU A 453 -11.40 12.64 -0.28
CA LEU A 453 -12.76 12.97 -0.68
C LEU A 453 -12.97 12.89 -2.20
N GLU A 454 -12.00 13.36 -2.99
CA GLU A 454 -12.07 13.27 -4.46
C GLU A 454 -12.18 11.82 -4.95
N ARG A 455 -11.44 10.88 -4.35
CA ARG A 455 -11.51 9.45 -4.69
C ARG A 455 -12.93 8.87 -4.60
N ARG A 456 -13.81 9.47 -3.77
CA ARG A 456 -15.19 9.01 -3.57
C ARG A 456 -16.15 9.57 -4.61
N ASN A 457 -15.73 10.53 -5.43
CA ASN A 457 -16.54 11.17 -6.48
C ASN A 457 -17.95 11.59 -6.02
N LYS A 458 -18.07 12.11 -4.79
CA LYS A 458 -19.32 12.71 -4.28
C LYS A 458 -19.32 14.21 -4.58
N ASN A 459 -20.47 14.75 -4.99
CA ASN A 459 -20.65 16.20 -5.11
C ASN A 459 -20.69 16.81 -3.71
N MET A 460 -19.61 17.49 -3.32
CA MET A 460 -19.41 18.11 -2.00
C MET A 460 -18.97 19.56 -2.13
N ILE A 461 -19.46 20.23 -3.17
CA ILE A 461 -19.01 21.55 -3.58
C ILE A 461 -19.22 22.58 -2.48
N LYS A 462 -20.38 22.55 -1.82
CA LYS A 462 -20.70 23.50 -0.74
C LYS A 462 -19.76 23.36 0.45
N GLU A 463 -19.51 22.13 0.88
CA GLU A 463 -18.67 21.82 2.03
C GLU A 463 -17.20 22.18 1.75
N LEU A 464 -16.74 21.97 0.52
CA LEU A 464 -15.33 22.14 0.13
C LEU A 464 -15.00 23.52 -0.44
N PHE A 465 -16.00 24.36 -0.73
CA PHE A 465 -15.79 25.65 -1.40
C PHE A 465 -14.79 26.57 -0.70
N HIS A 466 -14.64 26.47 0.63
CA HIS A 466 -13.68 27.25 1.40
C HIS A 466 -12.21 27.04 0.94
N LEU A 467 -11.89 25.87 0.36
CA LEU A 467 -10.55 25.50 -0.12
C LEU A 467 -10.12 26.25 -1.38
N VAL A 468 -11.04 26.95 -2.06
CA VAL A 468 -10.74 27.83 -3.21
C VAL A 468 -9.67 28.87 -2.88
N ASN A 469 -9.62 29.29 -1.61
CA ASN A 469 -8.71 30.29 -1.07
C ASN A 469 -7.62 29.69 -0.16
N ASP A 470 -7.41 28.37 -0.21
CA ASP A 470 -6.39 27.74 0.61
C ASP A 470 -5.00 28.36 0.35
N PRO A 471 -4.15 28.59 1.38
CA PRO A 471 -2.79 29.10 1.15
C PRO A 471 -1.95 28.19 0.24
N VAL A 472 -2.21 26.87 0.24
CA VAL A 472 -1.50 25.89 -0.59
C VAL A 472 -2.05 25.87 -2.02
N LEU A 473 -1.19 26.21 -3.00
CA LEU A 473 -1.56 26.27 -4.42
C LEU A 473 -2.14 24.95 -4.95
N THR A 474 -1.58 23.81 -4.57
CA THR A 474 -2.04 22.48 -5.01
C THR A 474 -3.48 22.22 -4.57
N ILE A 475 -3.86 22.63 -3.35
CA ILE A 475 -5.23 22.48 -2.84
C ILE A 475 -6.19 23.35 -3.64
N ARG A 476 -5.82 24.61 -3.91
CA ARG A 476 -6.63 25.50 -4.75
C ARG A 476 -6.88 24.89 -6.13
N ARG A 477 -5.82 24.44 -6.81
CA ARG A 477 -5.90 23.81 -8.14
C ARG A 477 -6.83 22.60 -8.15
N MET A 478 -6.68 21.72 -7.16
CA MET A 478 -7.52 20.54 -6.99
C MET A 478 -8.99 20.92 -6.79
N MET A 479 -9.26 21.89 -5.92
CA MET A 479 -10.62 22.40 -5.71
C MET A 479 -11.23 22.99 -7.00
N TRP A 480 -10.47 23.73 -7.80
CA TRP A 480 -10.97 24.26 -9.08
C TRP A 480 -11.25 23.17 -10.10
N SER A 481 -10.37 22.18 -10.21
CA SER A 481 -10.61 20.99 -11.04
C SER A 481 -11.90 20.28 -10.61
N HIS A 482 -12.15 20.16 -9.30
CA HIS A 482 -13.39 19.59 -8.77
C HIS A 482 -14.61 20.42 -9.17
N LEU A 483 -14.58 21.76 -9.01
CA LEU A 483 -15.69 22.64 -9.44
C LEU A 483 -15.98 22.53 -10.94
N GLU A 484 -14.95 22.39 -11.77
CA GLU A 484 -15.08 22.23 -13.22
C GLU A 484 -15.81 20.94 -13.62
N GLN A 485 -15.76 19.89 -12.80
CA GLN A 485 -16.50 18.65 -13.04
C GLN A 485 -18.02 18.82 -12.84
N TYR A 486 -18.43 19.74 -11.97
CA TYR A 486 -19.82 19.93 -11.57
C TYR A 486 -20.37 21.28 -12.02
N LYS A 487 -20.63 21.39 -13.33
CA LYS A 487 -21.16 22.61 -13.99
C LYS A 487 -22.68 22.73 -13.80
N ASN A 488 -23.11 22.96 -12.56
CA ASN A 488 -24.52 23.12 -12.21
C ASN A 488 -24.81 24.53 -11.65
N LYS A 489 -26.09 24.82 -11.43
CA LYS A 489 -26.52 26.13 -10.91
C LYS A 489 -25.91 26.45 -9.53
N GLU A 490 -25.79 25.46 -8.65
CA GLU A 490 -25.27 25.61 -7.30
C GLU A 490 -23.79 26.04 -7.30
N THR A 491 -22.97 25.40 -8.13
CA THR A 491 -21.58 25.80 -8.39
C THR A 491 -21.49 27.23 -8.94
N GLY A 492 -22.36 27.55 -9.90
CA GLY A 492 -22.41 28.88 -10.50
C GLY A 492 -22.78 29.97 -9.48
N ASP A 493 -23.77 29.72 -8.62
CA ASP A 493 -24.17 30.64 -7.55
C ASP A 493 -23.00 30.89 -6.56
N LEU A 494 -22.27 29.84 -6.16
CA LEU A 494 -21.11 29.97 -5.26
C LEU A 494 -19.95 30.74 -5.90
N ILE A 495 -19.61 30.46 -7.17
CA ILE A 495 -18.56 31.19 -7.89
C ILE A 495 -18.96 32.66 -8.10
N LEU A 496 -20.23 32.93 -8.39
CA LEU A 496 -20.76 34.28 -8.54
C LEU A 496 -20.58 35.07 -7.24
N ASP A 497 -21.00 34.51 -6.10
CA ASP A 497 -20.85 35.13 -4.78
C ASP A 497 -19.37 35.38 -4.45
N TYR A 498 -18.51 34.41 -4.75
CA TYR A 498 -17.06 34.52 -4.54
C TYR A 498 -16.44 35.69 -5.33
N LEU A 499 -16.78 35.82 -6.62
CA LEU A 499 -16.26 36.89 -7.48
C LEU A 499 -16.80 38.27 -7.09
N GLN A 500 -18.07 38.35 -6.69
CA GLN A 500 -18.73 39.57 -6.22
C GLN A 500 -18.10 40.11 -4.93
N GLN A 501 -17.84 39.23 -3.97
CA GLN A 501 -17.25 39.60 -2.68
C GLN A 501 -15.76 39.98 -2.76
N LYS A 502 -15.15 39.88 -3.95
CA LYS A 502 -13.72 40.14 -4.22
C LYS A 502 -12.78 39.41 -3.25
N LYS A 503 -13.17 38.22 -2.78
CA LYS A 503 -12.41 37.42 -1.79
C LYS A 503 -11.15 36.75 -2.35
N ILE A 504 -10.58 37.24 -3.44
CA ILE A 504 -9.38 36.64 -4.05
C ILE A 504 -8.18 37.03 -3.19
N LEU A 505 -7.75 36.10 -2.31
CA LEU A 505 -6.62 36.33 -1.39
C LEU A 505 -5.27 36.09 -2.07
N TYR A 506 -5.20 35.09 -2.95
CA TYR A 506 -4.00 34.69 -3.65
C TYR A 506 -4.20 34.87 -5.15
N ARG A 507 -3.38 35.72 -5.78
CA ARG A 507 -3.47 36.03 -7.21
C ARG A 507 -2.81 34.92 -8.03
N ASP A 508 -3.64 34.17 -8.75
CA ASP A 508 -3.24 33.29 -9.85
C ASP A 508 -4.09 33.67 -11.07
N ASP A 509 -3.45 34.33 -12.05
CA ASP A 509 -4.17 34.91 -13.19
C ASP A 509 -4.87 33.84 -14.05
N GLN A 510 -4.27 32.65 -14.18
CA GLN A 510 -4.89 31.53 -14.88
C GLN A 510 -6.11 31.02 -14.12
N GLN A 511 -5.97 30.84 -12.81
CA GLN A 511 -7.06 30.38 -11.96
C GLN A 511 -8.25 31.34 -12.02
N ILE A 512 -8.01 32.65 -11.96
CA ILE A 512 -9.07 33.67 -12.06
C ILE A 512 -9.81 33.58 -13.39
N LEU A 513 -9.10 33.42 -14.51
CA LEU A 513 -9.74 33.26 -15.82
C LEU A 513 -10.57 31.98 -15.89
N SER A 514 -10.04 30.86 -15.37
CA SER A 514 -10.79 29.60 -15.25
C SER A 514 -12.04 29.77 -14.38
N CYS A 515 -12.00 30.54 -13.28
CA CYS A 515 -13.18 30.82 -12.46
C CYS A 515 -14.32 31.44 -13.28
N PHE A 516 -13.99 32.47 -14.07
CA PHE A 516 -14.97 33.13 -14.93
C PHE A 516 -15.49 32.20 -16.03
N LYS A 517 -14.60 31.43 -16.66
CA LYS A 517 -14.98 30.43 -17.67
C LYS A 517 -15.97 29.41 -17.10
N THR A 518 -15.66 28.85 -15.93
CA THR A 518 -16.53 27.88 -15.23
C THR A 518 -17.87 28.48 -14.84
N LEU A 519 -17.90 29.74 -14.35
CA LEU A 519 -19.16 30.46 -14.11
C LEU A 519 -20.01 30.57 -15.39
N GLY A 520 -19.37 30.86 -16.52
CA GLY A 520 -20.03 30.91 -17.81
C GLY A 520 -20.63 29.56 -18.22
N CYS A 521 -19.87 28.47 -18.05
CA CYS A 521 -20.35 27.12 -18.34
C CYS A 521 -21.49 26.66 -17.40
N CYS A 522 -21.57 27.18 -16.17
CA CYS A 522 -22.64 26.82 -15.22
C CYS A 522 -24.01 27.41 -15.61
N GLY A 523 -24.09 28.34 -16.55
CA GLY A 523 -25.37 28.81 -17.09
C GLY A 523 -26.24 29.61 -16.10
N THR A 524 -25.68 30.12 -15.01
CA THR A 524 -26.47 30.76 -13.93
C THR A 524 -27.04 32.09 -14.40
N PRO A 525 -28.37 32.28 -14.48
CA PRO A 525 -28.97 33.50 -15.04
C PRO A 525 -28.56 34.78 -14.30
N GLY A 526 -28.38 34.70 -12.99
CA GLY A 526 -27.92 35.81 -12.15
C GLY A 526 -26.49 36.30 -12.45
N SER A 527 -25.71 35.55 -13.24
CA SER A 527 -24.35 35.93 -13.60
C SER A 527 -24.30 37.02 -14.69
N ILE A 528 -25.27 37.09 -15.60
CA ILE A 528 -25.24 38.00 -16.77
C ILE A 528 -25.14 39.48 -16.36
N PRO A 529 -25.95 40.00 -15.40
CA PRO A 529 -25.83 41.39 -14.96
C PRO A 529 -24.46 41.68 -14.35
N PHE A 530 -23.95 40.78 -13.52
CA PHE A 530 -22.64 40.90 -12.88
C PHE A 530 -21.48 40.91 -13.90
N LEU A 531 -21.51 39.99 -14.86
CA LEU A 531 -20.52 39.90 -15.93
C LEU A 531 -20.56 41.13 -16.83
N GLY A 532 -21.76 41.61 -17.17
CA GLY A 532 -21.95 42.84 -17.93
C GLY A 532 -21.38 44.07 -17.21
N GLN A 533 -21.66 44.22 -15.91
CA GLN A 533 -21.10 45.29 -15.10
C GLN A 533 -19.57 45.17 -14.97
N THR A 534 -19.05 43.95 -14.82
CA THR A 534 -17.60 43.71 -14.72
C THR A 534 -16.87 44.07 -16.02
N LEU A 535 -17.46 43.73 -17.17
CA LEU A 535 -16.89 44.01 -18.49
C LEU A 535 -17.01 45.48 -18.89
N LEU A 536 -18.22 46.05 -18.83
CA LEU A 536 -18.53 47.39 -19.33
C LEU A 536 -18.41 48.49 -18.27
N GLY A 537 -18.28 48.14 -16.99
CA GLY A 537 -18.24 49.08 -15.88
C GLY A 537 -17.17 50.15 -16.04
N GLN A 538 -17.58 51.40 -15.81
CA GLN A 538 -16.70 52.57 -15.82
C GLN A 538 -16.04 52.78 -14.44
N GLY A 539 -14.83 53.29 -14.44
CA GLY A 539 -14.03 53.52 -13.23
C GLY A 539 -12.61 53.91 -13.60
N TRP A 540 -11.90 54.61 -12.71
CA TRP A 540 -10.58 55.16 -12.99
C TRP A 540 -9.43 54.23 -12.57
N ASP A 541 -9.75 53.02 -12.15
CA ASP A 541 -8.75 51.99 -11.83
C ASP A 541 -8.22 51.33 -13.11
N PHE A 542 -6.92 51.51 -13.38
CA PHE A 542 -6.19 50.91 -14.49
C PHE A 542 -5.39 49.66 -14.07
N SER A 543 -5.70 49.09 -12.91
CA SER A 543 -5.03 47.90 -12.40
C SER A 543 -5.05 46.72 -13.38
N SER A 544 -3.97 45.95 -13.38
CA SER A 544 -3.86 44.67 -14.09
C SER A 544 -4.98 43.70 -13.68
N GLU A 545 -5.40 43.73 -12.40
CA GLU A 545 -6.51 42.92 -11.88
C GLU A 545 -7.83 43.24 -12.60
N ARG A 546 -8.15 44.53 -12.79
CA ARG A 546 -9.37 44.92 -13.50
C ARG A 546 -9.34 44.49 -14.96
N SER A 547 -8.19 44.62 -15.62
CA SER A 547 -8.04 44.13 -17.00
C SER A 547 -8.29 42.63 -17.09
N LEU A 548 -7.75 41.85 -16.13
CA LEU A 548 -7.93 40.41 -16.06
C LEU A 548 -9.41 40.03 -15.80
N ARG A 549 -10.07 40.69 -14.84
CA ARG A 549 -11.50 40.46 -14.57
C ARG A 549 -12.38 40.80 -15.77
N ARG A 550 -12.04 41.84 -16.56
CA ARG A 550 -12.74 42.14 -17.82
C ARG A 550 -12.57 41.05 -18.86
N GLN A 551 -11.34 40.53 -19.02
CA GLN A 551 -11.07 39.40 -19.92
C GLN A 551 -11.85 38.16 -19.48
N GLY A 552 -11.80 37.81 -18.20
CA GLY A 552 -12.61 36.73 -17.62
C GLY A 552 -14.11 36.94 -17.84
N ALA A 553 -14.63 38.15 -17.59
CA ALA A 553 -16.05 38.42 -17.81
C ALA A 553 -16.46 38.28 -19.28
N ALA A 554 -15.62 38.69 -20.23
CA ALA A 554 -15.85 38.47 -21.64
C ALA A 554 -15.82 36.98 -22.01
N LEU A 555 -14.90 36.19 -21.43
CA LEU A 555 -14.85 34.74 -21.59
C LEU A 555 -16.13 34.06 -21.09
N ALA A 556 -16.57 34.39 -19.87
CA ALA A 556 -17.79 33.84 -19.28
C ALA A 556 -19.04 34.13 -20.13
N LEU A 557 -19.14 35.36 -20.67
CA LEU A 557 -20.25 35.76 -21.55
C LEU A 557 -20.23 35.03 -22.89
N LEU A 558 -19.05 34.69 -23.41
CA LEU A 558 -18.91 33.86 -24.61
C LEU A 558 -19.43 32.44 -24.34
N GLU A 559 -19.04 31.84 -23.21
CA GLU A 559 -19.48 30.50 -22.79
C GLU A 559 -20.99 30.40 -22.54
N LEU A 560 -21.61 31.41 -21.90
CA LEU A 560 -23.06 31.42 -21.60
C LEU A 560 -23.94 31.32 -22.85
N ASN A 561 -23.46 31.88 -23.97
CA ASN A 561 -24.14 31.90 -25.28
C ASN A 561 -25.61 32.37 -25.28
N ALA A 562 -26.06 33.05 -24.23
CA ALA A 562 -27.40 33.60 -24.10
C ALA A 562 -27.56 34.88 -24.95
N GLN A 563 -28.80 35.19 -25.36
CA GLN A 563 -29.07 36.36 -26.19
C GLN A 563 -28.63 37.67 -25.51
N GLU A 564 -28.92 37.81 -24.22
CA GLU A 564 -28.49 38.96 -23.41
C GLU A 564 -26.95 39.09 -23.33
N ALA A 565 -26.24 37.96 -23.19
CA ALA A 565 -24.78 37.93 -23.16
C ALA A 565 -24.18 38.37 -24.50
N ARG A 566 -24.77 37.91 -25.63
CA ARG A 566 -24.36 38.33 -26.98
C ARG A 566 -24.54 39.83 -27.18
N ASP A 567 -25.60 40.42 -26.65
CA ASP A 567 -25.85 41.86 -26.78
C ASP A 567 -24.87 42.70 -25.94
N ILE A 568 -24.45 42.20 -24.77
CA ILE A 568 -23.36 42.79 -23.98
C ILE A 568 -22.03 42.71 -24.73
N LEU A 569 -21.69 41.56 -25.33
CA LEU A 569 -20.46 41.38 -26.10
C LEU A 569 -20.40 42.28 -27.35
N LYS A 570 -21.52 42.48 -28.05
CA LYS A 570 -21.62 43.45 -29.16
C LYS A 570 -21.34 44.89 -28.70
N LYS A 571 -21.77 45.26 -27.50
CA LYS A 571 -21.45 46.57 -26.90
C LYS A 571 -19.96 46.65 -26.54
N ALA A 572 -19.39 45.57 -26.02
CA ALA A 572 -17.96 45.51 -25.66
C ALA A 572 -17.04 45.64 -26.89
N SER A 573 -17.37 44.98 -28.00
CA SER A 573 -16.58 45.04 -29.24
C SER A 573 -16.56 46.44 -29.88
N LYS A 574 -17.63 47.21 -29.71
CA LYS A 574 -17.78 48.60 -30.18
C LYS A 574 -17.45 49.65 -29.13
N SER A 575 -16.93 49.26 -27.96
CA SER A 575 -16.69 50.19 -26.85
C SER A 575 -15.59 51.21 -27.17
N LEU A 576 -15.81 52.46 -26.76
CA LEU A 576 -14.79 53.52 -26.87
C LEU A 576 -13.60 53.28 -25.92
N LEU A 577 -13.76 52.44 -24.89
CA LEU A 577 -12.71 52.10 -23.93
C LEU A 577 -11.75 51.05 -24.52
N PRO A 578 -10.46 51.37 -24.77
CA PRO A 578 -9.50 50.40 -25.34
C PRO A 578 -9.34 49.14 -24.49
N SER A 579 -9.40 49.27 -23.16
CA SER A 579 -9.30 48.15 -22.22
C SER A 579 -10.45 47.15 -22.37
N VAL A 580 -11.66 47.61 -22.71
CA VAL A 580 -12.83 46.74 -22.91
C VAL A 580 -12.73 46.00 -24.24
N ARG A 581 -12.32 46.71 -25.31
CA ARG A 581 -12.07 46.08 -26.61
C ARG A 581 -10.94 45.05 -26.55
N SER A 582 -9.85 45.37 -25.85
CA SER A 582 -8.72 44.45 -25.66
C SER A 582 -9.13 43.21 -24.88
N ALA A 583 -9.90 43.36 -23.79
CA ALA A 583 -10.41 42.23 -23.02
C ALA A 583 -11.30 41.31 -23.86
N TYR A 584 -12.21 41.87 -24.67
CA TYR A 584 -13.02 41.10 -25.62
C TYR A 584 -12.17 40.35 -26.65
N GLN A 585 -11.17 41.01 -27.25
CA GLN A 585 -10.29 40.37 -28.24
C GLN A 585 -9.44 39.25 -27.64
N LYS A 586 -8.92 39.44 -26.41
CA LYS A 586 -8.17 38.40 -25.70
C LYS A 586 -9.08 37.20 -25.37
N ALA A 587 -10.27 37.47 -24.85
CA ALA A 587 -11.27 36.43 -24.58
C ALA A 587 -11.65 35.64 -25.84
N LEU A 588 -11.78 36.29 -27.00
CA LEU A 588 -12.01 35.58 -28.27
C LEU A 588 -10.85 34.66 -28.65
N LYS A 589 -9.60 35.09 -28.43
CA LYS A 589 -8.41 34.25 -28.71
C LYS A 589 -8.32 33.05 -27.77
N ASP A 590 -8.69 33.22 -26.51
CA ASP A 590 -8.63 32.17 -25.50
C ASP A 590 -9.83 31.20 -25.56
N HIS A 591 -10.90 31.58 -26.28
CA HIS A 591 -12.09 30.75 -26.51
C HIS A 591 -12.03 29.96 -27.83
N GLN A 592 -11.20 30.38 -28.78
CA GLN A 592 -10.85 29.64 -30.00
C GLN A 592 -9.82 28.57 -29.69
#